data_AF-A0A948SUU4-F1
#
_entry.id   AF-A0A948SUU4-F1
#
_cell.length_a   1.000
_cell.length_b   1.000
_cell.length_c   1.000
_cell.angle_alpha   90.00
_cell.angle_beta   90.00
_cell.angle_gamma   90.00
#
_symmetry.space_group_name_H-M   'P 1'
#
loop_
_entity.id
_entity.type
_entity.pdbx_description
1 polymer ?
#
loop_
_entity_poly.entity_id
_entity_poly.type
_entity_poly.pdbx_seq_one_letter_code
_entity_poly.pdbx_strand_id
1 'polypeptide(L)'
;EPGVVDAARCLAWIIQKPGVIDRTMREAINDRMYGCDDCQDVCPPSTRSGRSDGTVDSDASTAQAFVDPIAILAMSDAEIIANFGRWYIHDREARWVRRNALVVLGNKAARNDAGARTAIARCIVDPDPFVRAHAVWAAARIGHQDLVPSDDPDAMVLDELRCLPPPRG
;
A
#
# COMPACT_ATOMS: atom_id res chain seq x y z
N GLU A 1 26.14 -3.13 -11.36
CA GLU A 1 26.54 -2.59 -12.69
C GLU A 1 25.44 -1.65 -13.18
N PRO A 2 25.74 -0.66 -14.04
CA PRO A 2 24.70 0.20 -14.64
C PRO A 2 23.62 -0.65 -15.33
N GLY A 3 22.35 -0.30 -15.12
CA GLY A 3 21.22 -1.06 -15.66
C GLY A 3 20.82 -2.31 -14.85
N VAL A 4 21.53 -2.61 -13.76
CA VAL A 4 21.16 -3.70 -12.84
C VAL A 4 20.35 -3.15 -11.67
N VAL A 5 19.17 -3.73 -11.44
CA VAL A 5 18.27 -3.35 -10.35
C VAL A 5 18.15 -4.50 -9.36
N ASP A 6 18.33 -4.21 -8.08
CA ASP A 6 17.95 -5.13 -7.01
C ASP A 6 16.43 -5.08 -6.80
N ALA A 7 15.73 -6.13 -7.26
CA ALA A 7 14.28 -6.22 -7.13
C ALA A 7 13.82 -6.19 -5.67
N ALA A 8 14.63 -6.67 -4.71
CA ALA A 8 14.28 -6.64 -3.29
C ALA A 8 14.13 -5.22 -2.74
N ARG A 9 14.66 -4.21 -3.44
CA ARG A 9 14.58 -2.77 -3.08
C ARG A 9 13.77 -1.95 -4.08
N CYS A 10 13.29 -2.55 -5.16
CA CYS A 10 12.47 -1.87 -6.17
C CYS A 10 11.04 -1.67 -5.65
N LEU A 11 10.61 -0.41 -5.46
CA LEU A 11 9.28 -0.10 -4.93
C LEU A 11 8.16 -0.65 -5.82
N ALA A 12 8.31 -0.56 -7.14
CA ALA A 12 7.33 -1.12 -8.07
C ALA A 12 7.13 -2.63 -7.84
N TRP A 13 8.21 -3.38 -7.63
CA TRP A 13 8.15 -4.82 -7.33
C TRP A 13 7.57 -5.09 -5.95
N ILE A 14 8.03 -4.39 -4.92
CA ILE A 14 7.59 -4.60 -3.52
C ILE A 14 6.08 -4.41 -3.37
N ILE A 15 5.51 -3.40 -4.03
CA ILE A 15 4.08 -3.07 -3.97
C ILE A 15 3.23 -4.11 -4.72
N GLN A 16 3.79 -4.78 -5.74
CA GLN A 16 3.06 -5.72 -6.60
C GLN A 16 3.25 -7.21 -6.22
N LYS A 17 4.37 -7.57 -5.58
CA LYS A 17 4.65 -8.96 -5.19
C LYS A 17 3.75 -9.41 -4.03
N PRO A 18 3.40 -10.71 -3.94
CA PRO A 18 2.73 -11.27 -2.76
C PRO A 18 3.64 -11.26 -1.52
N GLY A 19 3.01 -11.41 -0.35
CA GLY A 19 3.68 -11.54 0.94
C GLY A 19 3.59 -10.29 1.81
N VAL A 20 4.32 -10.29 2.93
CA VAL A 20 4.42 -9.12 3.82
C VAL A 20 5.38 -8.10 3.21
N ILE A 21 5.05 -6.81 3.26
CA ILE A 21 6.00 -5.77 2.89
C ILE A 21 7.02 -5.65 4.02
N ASP A 22 8.30 -5.75 3.67
CA ASP A 22 9.41 -5.57 4.61
C ASP A 22 9.31 -4.21 5.32
N ARG A 23 9.41 -4.20 6.66
CA ARG A 23 9.26 -3.01 7.50
C ARG A 23 10.18 -1.87 7.07
N THR A 24 11.40 -2.20 6.64
CA THR A 24 12.41 -1.22 6.19
C THR A 24 12.03 -0.52 4.89
N MET A 25 11.13 -1.11 4.10
CA MET A 25 10.68 -0.58 2.81
C MET A 25 9.35 0.17 2.91
N ARG A 26 8.56 -0.03 3.98
CA ARG A 26 7.21 0.54 4.11
C ARG A 26 7.21 2.06 4.07
N GLU A 27 8.21 2.72 4.67
CA GLU A 27 8.28 4.19 4.64
C GLU A 27 8.55 4.72 3.23
N ALA A 28 9.44 4.06 2.48
CA ALA A 28 9.83 4.45 1.13
C ALA A 28 8.68 4.33 0.12
N ILE A 29 7.67 3.49 0.40
CA ILE A 29 6.45 3.40 -0.41
C ILE A 29 5.69 4.74 -0.43
N ASN A 30 5.72 5.50 0.67
CA ASN A 30 5.02 6.78 0.81
C ASN A 30 3.52 6.65 0.47
N ASP A 31 3.06 7.25 -0.63
CA ASP A 31 1.66 7.28 -1.11
C ASP A 31 1.39 6.37 -2.32
N ARG A 32 2.35 5.52 -2.70
CA ARG A 32 2.23 4.67 -3.89
C ARG A 32 1.33 3.47 -3.61
N MET A 33 0.18 3.44 -4.27
CA MET A 33 -0.75 2.29 -4.23
C MET A 33 -0.38 1.19 -5.23
N TYR A 34 0.28 1.56 -6.34
CA TYR A 34 0.68 0.67 -7.41
C TYR A 34 1.86 1.25 -8.19
N GLY A 35 2.83 0.42 -8.59
CA GLY A 35 3.98 0.84 -9.39
C GLY A 35 4.93 1.83 -8.71
N CYS A 36 5.92 2.31 -9.47
CA CYS A 36 6.83 3.39 -9.09
C CYS A 36 7.54 3.91 -10.35
N ASP A 37 7.42 5.20 -10.63
CA ASP A 37 8.00 5.85 -11.82
C ASP A 37 9.19 6.77 -11.50
N ASP A 38 9.64 6.83 -10.24
CA ASP A 38 10.70 7.74 -9.78
C ASP A 38 11.97 7.69 -10.64
N CYS A 39 12.39 6.49 -11.08
CA CYS A 39 13.58 6.34 -11.92
C CYS A 39 13.37 6.89 -13.33
N GLN A 40 12.14 6.88 -13.85
CA GLN A 40 11.77 7.50 -15.12
C GLN A 40 11.61 9.00 -14.96
N ASP A 41 11.06 9.48 -13.85
CA ASP A 41 10.82 10.91 -13.62
C ASP A 41 12.12 11.71 -13.52
N VAL A 42 13.18 11.11 -12.99
CA VAL A 42 14.51 11.76 -12.92
C VAL A 42 15.35 11.58 -14.18
N CYS A 43 14.90 10.77 -15.14
CA CYS A 43 15.68 10.41 -16.32
C CYS A 43 15.65 11.57 -17.37
N PRO A 44 16.80 12.11 -17.81
CA PRO A 44 16.79 13.26 -18.72
C PRO A 44 16.15 12.97 -20.11
N PRO A 45 16.29 11.78 -20.71
CA PRO A 45 15.57 11.43 -21.94
C PRO A 45 14.04 11.42 -21.81
N SER A 46 13.48 10.80 -20.77
CA SER A 46 12.01 10.71 -20.58
C SER A 46 11.38 12.07 -20.32
N THR A 47 12.08 12.93 -19.57
CA THR A 47 11.61 14.31 -19.30
C THR A 47 11.65 15.20 -20.54
N ARG A 48 12.65 15.04 -21.42
CA ARG A 48 12.79 15.82 -22.66
C ARG A 48 11.81 15.41 -23.76
N SER A 49 11.48 14.13 -23.87
CA SER A 49 10.57 13.65 -24.91
C SER A 49 9.11 14.03 -24.65
N GLY A 50 8.80 14.54 -23.45
CA GLY A 50 7.45 14.52 -22.92
C GLY A 50 6.99 13.08 -22.71
N ARG A 51 6.07 12.84 -21.78
CA ARG A 51 5.27 11.62 -21.87
C ARG A 51 4.42 11.82 -23.12
N SER A 52 4.83 11.27 -24.26
CA SER A 52 3.94 11.20 -25.41
C SER A 52 2.65 10.58 -24.88
N ASP A 53 1.53 11.30 -25.01
CA ASP A 53 0.19 10.70 -25.03
C ASP A 53 0.20 9.76 -26.24
N GLY A 54 0.90 8.64 -26.08
CA GLY A 54 0.80 7.53 -26.98
C GLY A 54 -0.67 7.22 -26.99
N THR A 55 -1.28 7.28 -28.16
CA THR A 55 -2.63 6.82 -28.43
C THR A 55 -2.69 5.34 -28.06
N VAL A 56 -2.83 5.06 -26.77
CA VAL A 56 -3.37 3.81 -26.28
C VAL A 56 -4.87 4.04 -26.35
N ASP A 57 -5.53 3.36 -27.28
CA ASP A 57 -6.99 3.28 -27.39
C ASP A 57 -7.58 2.61 -26.13
N SER A 58 -7.51 3.31 -25.00
CA SER A 58 -8.25 2.98 -23.80
C SER A 58 -8.53 4.30 -23.09
N ASP A 59 -9.80 4.70 -23.08
CA ASP A 59 -10.39 5.73 -22.22
C ASP A 59 -9.43 6.28 -21.14
N ALA A 60 -8.65 7.31 -21.50
CA ALA A 60 -7.81 8.05 -20.56
C ALA A 60 -8.64 8.69 -19.43
N SER A 61 -9.97 8.72 -19.59
CA SER A 61 -10.97 9.09 -18.60
C SER A 61 -11.05 8.14 -17.38
N THR A 62 -10.48 6.93 -17.46
CA THR A 62 -10.57 5.90 -16.40
C THR A 62 -9.28 5.67 -15.60
N ALA A 63 -8.15 6.25 -16.02
CA ALA A 63 -6.91 6.18 -15.26
C ALA A 63 -6.95 7.18 -14.10
N GLN A 64 -7.53 6.77 -12.96
CA GLN A 64 -7.53 7.61 -11.77
C GLN A 64 -6.09 7.74 -11.24
N ALA A 65 -5.47 8.89 -11.46
CA ALA A 65 -4.10 9.16 -11.02
C ALA A 65 -3.93 9.08 -9.49
N PHE A 66 -5.03 9.23 -8.75
CA PHE A 66 -5.09 9.14 -7.30
C PHE A 66 -6.27 8.28 -6.87
N VAL A 67 -6.03 7.34 -5.96
CA VAL A 67 -7.08 6.50 -5.37
C VAL A 67 -7.13 6.79 -3.87
N ASP A 68 -8.33 6.73 -3.29
CA ASP A 68 -8.50 6.91 -1.85
C ASP A 68 -8.30 5.58 -1.12
N PRO A 69 -7.23 5.42 -0.31
CA PRO A 69 -7.00 4.20 0.45
C PRO A 69 -8.11 3.91 1.48
N ILE A 70 -8.79 4.93 2.02
CA ILE A 70 -9.91 4.74 2.95
C ILE A 70 -11.09 4.12 2.20
N ALA A 71 -11.44 4.66 1.03
CA ALA A 71 -12.49 4.11 0.18
C ALA A 71 -12.17 2.67 -0.26
N ILE A 72 -10.93 2.37 -0.65
CA ILE A 72 -10.48 1.02 -1.00
C ILE A 72 -10.71 0.05 0.16
N LEU A 73 -10.32 0.43 1.38
CA LEU A 73 -10.50 -0.43 2.56
C LEU A 73 -11.97 -0.62 2.93
N ALA A 74 -12.90 0.19 2.43
CA ALA A 74 -14.34 0.01 2.60
C ALA A 74 -14.96 -0.99 1.59
N MET A 75 -14.28 -1.28 0.48
CA MET A 75 -14.78 -2.17 -0.57
C MET A 75 -14.70 -3.65 -0.17
N SER A 76 -15.64 -4.43 -0.71
CA SER A 76 -15.56 -5.88 -0.78
C SER A 76 -14.45 -6.34 -1.73
N ASP A 77 -14.08 -7.62 -1.67
CA ASP A 77 -13.07 -8.20 -2.56
C ASP A 77 -13.49 -8.10 -4.03
N ALA A 78 -14.75 -8.40 -4.33
CA ALA A 78 -15.29 -8.33 -5.68
C ALA A 78 -15.22 -6.90 -6.24
N GLU A 79 -15.52 -5.89 -5.43
CA GLU A 79 -15.42 -4.48 -5.82
C GLU A 79 -13.96 -4.05 -6.08
N ILE A 80 -13.01 -4.48 -5.24
CA ILE A 80 -11.59 -4.20 -5.47
C ILE A 80 -11.14 -4.81 -6.81
N ILE A 81 -11.48 -6.07 -7.07
CA ILE A 81 -11.07 -6.73 -8.31
C ILE A 81 -11.76 -6.11 -9.53
N ALA A 82 -13.02 -5.68 -9.42
CA ALA A 82 -13.73 -5.00 -10.50
C ALA A 82 -13.14 -3.60 -10.80
N ASN A 83 -12.87 -2.81 -9.76
CA ASN A 83 -12.38 -1.43 -9.90
C ASN A 83 -10.91 -1.35 -10.31
N PHE A 84 -10.08 -2.31 -9.85
CA PHE A 84 -8.64 -2.31 -10.07
C PHE A 84 -8.16 -3.47 -10.94
N GLY A 85 -9.04 -4.08 -11.74
CA GLY A 85 -8.72 -5.25 -12.57
C GLY A 85 -7.63 -5.02 -13.62
N ARG A 86 -7.38 -3.76 -14.01
CA ARG A 86 -6.27 -3.36 -14.89
C ARG A 86 -4.90 -3.48 -14.23
N TRP A 87 -4.84 -3.46 -12.90
CA TRP A 87 -3.59 -3.70 -12.17
C TRP A 87 -3.24 -5.18 -12.21
N TYR A 88 -1.94 -5.48 -12.22
CA TYR A 88 -1.47 -6.80 -11.86
C TYR A 88 -1.72 -6.99 -10.36
N ILE A 89 -2.66 -7.85 -10.02
CA ILE A 89 -2.97 -8.27 -8.65
C ILE A 89 -2.70 -9.76 -8.59
N HIS A 90 -1.70 -10.15 -7.80
CA HIS A 90 -1.29 -11.55 -7.67
C HIS A 90 -2.50 -12.43 -7.31
N ASP A 91 -2.74 -13.47 -8.11
CA ASP A 91 -3.89 -14.39 -8.03
C ASP A 91 -5.27 -13.73 -7.91
N ARG A 92 -5.39 -12.46 -8.34
CA ARG A 92 -6.62 -11.65 -8.20
C ARG A 92 -7.16 -11.58 -6.78
N GLU A 93 -6.24 -11.51 -5.80
CA GLU A 93 -6.62 -11.43 -4.40
C GLU A 93 -6.58 -9.97 -3.89
N ALA A 94 -7.71 -9.51 -3.38
CA ALA A 94 -7.88 -8.13 -2.93
C ALA A 94 -7.01 -7.76 -1.72
N ARG A 95 -6.52 -8.76 -0.96
CA ARG A 95 -5.60 -8.57 0.18
C ARG A 95 -4.33 -7.82 -0.19
N TRP A 96 -3.80 -7.99 -1.41
CA TRP A 96 -2.60 -7.28 -1.85
C TRP A 96 -2.84 -5.78 -2.00
N VAL A 97 -4.04 -5.39 -2.44
CA VAL A 97 -4.44 -3.99 -2.54
C VAL A 97 -4.68 -3.39 -1.15
N ARG A 98 -5.34 -4.12 -0.24
CA ARG A 98 -5.57 -3.66 1.14
C ARG A 98 -4.27 -3.47 1.92
N ARG A 99 -3.34 -4.42 1.77
CA ARG A 99 -1.98 -4.32 2.32
C ARG A 99 -1.31 -3.01 1.93
N ASN A 100 -1.38 -2.65 0.64
CA ASN A 100 -0.80 -1.42 0.13
C ASN A 100 -1.52 -0.19 0.69
N ALA A 101 -2.87 -0.21 0.73
CA ALA A 101 -3.67 0.89 1.29
C ALA A 101 -3.34 1.15 2.77
N LEU A 102 -3.16 0.11 3.58
CA LEU A 102 -2.77 0.24 4.98
C LEU A 102 -1.37 0.84 5.14
N VAL A 103 -0.41 0.45 4.27
CA VAL A 103 0.92 1.07 4.28
C VAL A 103 0.84 2.56 3.93
N VAL A 104 0.08 2.91 2.88
CA VAL A 104 -0.15 4.29 2.47
C VAL A 104 -0.81 5.11 3.59
N LEU A 105 -1.84 4.57 4.25
CA LEU A 105 -2.45 5.24 5.40
C LEU A 105 -1.42 5.49 6.50
N GLY A 106 -0.65 4.46 6.89
CA GLY A 106 0.39 4.60 7.90
C GLY A 106 1.40 5.71 7.59
N ASN A 107 1.72 5.92 6.31
CA ASN A 107 2.65 6.95 5.86
C ASN A 107 2.02 8.35 5.75
N LYS A 108 0.75 8.44 5.33
CA LYS A 108 0.15 9.70 4.85
C LYS A 108 -0.95 10.26 5.74
N ALA A 109 -1.72 9.40 6.41
CA ALA A 109 -2.88 9.84 7.18
C ALA A 109 -2.45 10.66 8.39
N ALA A 110 -3.21 11.71 8.71
CA ALA A 110 -3.02 12.49 9.92
C ALA A 110 -3.57 11.73 11.13
N ARG A 111 -2.98 11.96 12.31
CA ARG A 111 -3.41 11.35 13.58
C ARG A 111 -4.88 11.62 13.93
N ASN A 112 -5.42 12.76 13.48
CA ASN A 112 -6.79 13.18 13.74
C ASN A 112 -7.76 12.84 12.59
N ASP A 113 -7.31 12.08 11.58
CA ASP A 113 -8.19 11.61 10.50
C ASP A 113 -9.11 10.49 11.00
N ALA A 114 -10.37 10.85 11.25
CA ALA A 114 -11.39 9.92 11.74
C ALA A 114 -11.69 8.80 10.74
N GLY A 115 -11.58 9.07 9.43
CA GLY A 115 -11.80 8.07 8.38
C GLY A 115 -10.70 7.02 8.39
N ALA A 116 -9.44 7.46 8.43
CA ALA A 116 -8.29 6.57 8.51
C ALA A 116 -8.33 5.71 9.78
N ARG A 117 -8.64 6.32 10.94
CA ARG A 117 -8.80 5.59 12.20
C ARG A 117 -9.87 4.51 12.11
N THR A 118 -11.03 4.84 11.54
CA THR A 118 -12.16 3.90 11.38
C THR A 118 -11.81 2.74 10.45
N ALA A 119 -11.17 3.04 9.32
CA ALA A 119 -10.73 2.02 8.36
C ALA A 119 -9.71 1.06 8.99
N ILE A 120 -8.70 1.59 9.68
CA ILE A 120 -7.67 0.80 10.36
C ILE A 120 -8.29 -0.07 11.47
N ALA A 121 -9.20 0.49 12.29
CA ALA A 121 -9.86 -0.26 13.34
C ALA A 121 -10.65 -1.47 12.80
N ARG A 122 -11.31 -1.32 11.63
CA ARG A 122 -11.96 -2.45 10.92
C ARG A 122 -10.95 -3.51 10.47
N CYS A 123 -9.81 -3.08 9.94
CA CYS A 123 -8.77 -4.00 9.45
C CYS A 123 -8.00 -4.72 10.56
N ILE A 124 -8.00 -4.19 11.79
CA ILE A 124 -7.37 -4.86 12.95
C ILE A 124 -8.10 -6.14 13.35
N VAL A 125 -9.40 -6.25 13.06
CA VAL A 125 -10.21 -7.45 13.35
C VAL A 125 -10.53 -8.25 12.09
N ASP A 126 -9.81 -7.99 10.99
CA ASP A 126 -10.02 -8.68 9.71
C ASP A 126 -9.70 -10.18 9.84
N PRO A 127 -10.46 -11.09 9.21
CA PRO A 127 -10.14 -12.52 9.21
C PRO A 127 -8.77 -12.83 8.59
N ASP A 128 -8.28 -12.05 7.63
CA ASP A 128 -6.97 -12.26 7.00
C ASP A 128 -5.83 -11.69 7.87
N PRO A 129 -4.92 -12.54 8.38
CA PRO A 129 -3.78 -12.08 9.17
C PRO A 129 -2.85 -11.12 8.40
N PHE A 130 -2.78 -11.18 7.06
CA PHE A 130 -1.99 -10.23 6.28
C PHE A 130 -2.54 -8.82 6.41
N VAL A 131 -3.86 -8.68 6.38
CA VAL A 131 -4.55 -7.40 6.56
C VAL A 131 -4.31 -6.90 7.99
N ARG A 132 -4.52 -7.76 9.00
CA ARG A 132 -4.29 -7.40 10.42
C ARG A 132 -2.86 -6.94 10.68
N ALA A 133 -1.85 -7.66 10.17
CA ALA A 133 -0.45 -7.29 10.35
C ALA A 133 -0.16 -5.87 9.83
N HIS A 134 -0.63 -5.52 8.64
CA HIS A 134 -0.41 -4.17 8.10
C HIS A 134 -1.27 -3.11 8.81
N ALA A 135 -2.42 -3.51 9.37
CA ALA A 135 -3.29 -2.61 10.12
C ALA A 135 -2.70 -2.23 11.49
N VAL A 136 -2.12 -3.18 12.23
CA VAL A 136 -1.46 -2.88 13.51
C VAL A 136 -0.23 -1.99 13.30
N TRP A 137 0.52 -2.21 12.22
CA TRP A 137 1.62 -1.32 11.83
C TRP A 137 1.13 0.09 11.51
N ALA A 138 0.07 0.23 10.71
CA ALA A 138 -0.49 1.52 10.34
C ALA A 138 -1.03 2.28 11.56
N ALA A 139 -1.72 1.58 12.47
CA ALA A 139 -2.20 2.15 13.73
C ALA A 139 -1.04 2.69 14.58
N ALA A 140 0.00 1.88 14.80
CA ALA A 140 1.19 2.29 15.56
C ALA A 140 1.88 3.51 14.92
N ARG A 141 2.07 3.48 13.60
CA ARG A 141 2.73 4.55 12.85
C ARG A 141 1.95 5.86 12.87
N ILE A 142 0.63 5.84 12.82
CA ILE A 142 -0.19 7.07 12.93
C ILE A 142 -0.33 7.54 14.40
N GLY A 143 0.04 6.68 15.36
CA GLY A 143 -0.03 6.96 16.79
C GLY A 143 -1.33 6.51 17.47
N HIS A 144 -2.13 5.67 16.83
CA HIS A 144 -3.31 5.03 17.42
C HIS A 144 -2.93 3.77 18.20
N GLN A 145 -2.08 3.93 19.23
CA GLN A 145 -1.66 2.82 20.10
C GLN A 145 -2.84 2.16 20.83
N ASP A 146 -3.92 2.92 21.03
CA ASP A 146 -5.16 2.44 21.63
C ASP A 146 -5.93 1.44 20.74
N LEU A 147 -5.62 1.36 19.44
CA LEU A 147 -6.17 0.37 18.54
C LEU A 147 -5.32 -0.92 18.47
N VAL A 148 -4.04 -0.84 18.82
CA VAL A 148 -3.10 -1.96 18.69
C VAL A 148 -3.44 -3.04 19.73
N PRO A 149 -3.79 -4.27 19.32
CA PRO A 149 -4.09 -5.34 20.25
C PRO A 149 -2.82 -5.81 20.98
N SER A 150 -2.98 -6.34 22.18
CA SER A 150 -1.86 -6.91 22.93
C SER A 150 -1.44 -8.29 22.45
N ASP A 151 -2.29 -8.98 21.68
CA ASP A 151 -2.10 -10.37 21.25
C ASP A 151 -2.85 -10.66 19.93
N ASP A 152 -2.45 -11.71 19.22
CA ASP A 152 -3.13 -12.22 18.02
C ASP A 152 -2.86 -13.75 17.88
N PRO A 153 -3.83 -14.56 17.45
CA PRO A 153 -3.58 -16.00 17.25
C PRO A 153 -2.59 -16.32 16.12
N ASP A 154 -2.35 -15.40 15.19
CA ASP A 154 -1.47 -15.61 14.05
C ASP A 154 -0.04 -15.15 14.31
N ALA A 155 0.92 -16.05 14.04
CA ALA A 155 2.34 -15.81 14.28
C ALA A 155 2.91 -14.60 13.52
N MET A 156 2.37 -14.29 12.34
CA MET A 156 2.79 -13.14 11.53
C MET A 156 2.37 -11.81 12.18
N VAL A 157 1.15 -11.76 12.72
CA VAL A 157 0.66 -10.57 13.43
C VAL A 157 1.44 -10.40 14.73
N LEU A 158 1.71 -11.48 15.46
CA LEU A 158 2.58 -11.45 16.65
C LEU A 158 3.99 -10.94 16.33
N ASP A 159 4.56 -11.32 15.19
CA ASP A 159 5.85 -10.79 14.73
C ASP A 159 5.80 -9.29 14.49
N GLU A 160 4.71 -8.81 13.91
CA GLU A 160 4.50 -7.39 13.70
C GLU A 160 4.36 -6.61 15.00
N LEU A 161 3.58 -7.11 15.96
CA LEU A 161 3.39 -6.48 17.28
C LEU A 161 4.71 -6.32 18.05
N ARG A 162 5.65 -7.27 17.90
CA ARG A 162 6.99 -7.18 18.52
C ARG A 162 7.90 -6.12 17.90
N CYS A 163 7.59 -5.66 16.69
CA CYS A 163 8.47 -4.82 15.87
C CYS A 163 7.80 -3.53 15.36
N LEU A 164 6.78 -3.04 16.08
CA LEU A 164 6.02 -1.86 15.67
C LEU A 164 6.89 -0.60 15.59
N PRO A 165 6.66 0.28 14.61
CA PRO A 165 7.38 1.54 14.49
C PRO A 165 6.96 2.51 15.60
N PRO A 166 7.79 3.50 15.93
CA PRO A 166 7.32 4.64 16.70
C PRO A 166 6.24 5.41 15.90
N PRO A 167 5.37 6.17 16.59
CA PRO A 167 4.47 7.10 15.91
C PRO A 167 5.24 8.09 15.04
N ARG A 168 4.69 8.38 13.86
CA ARG A 168 5.14 9.43 12.96
C ARG A 168 4.86 10.79 13.63
N GLY A 169 5.87 11.66 13.61
CA GLY A 169 5.76 13.05 14.07
C GLY A 169 4.80 13.89 13.25
#